data_AF-A0A954P372-F1
#
_entry.id   AF-A0A954P372-F1
#
_cell.length_a   1.000
_cell.length_b   1.000
_cell.length_c   1.000
_cell.angle_alpha   90.00
_cell.angle_beta   90.00
_cell.angle_gamma   90.00
#
_symmetry.space_group_name_H-M   'P 1'
#
loop_
_entity.id
_entity.type
_entity.pdbx_description
1 polymer ?
#
loop_
_entity_poly.entity_id
_entity_poly.type
_entity_poly.pdbx_seq_one_letter_code
_entity_poly.pdbx_strand_id
1 'polypeptide(L)'
;MPEYFIIWTTEIIDHLADNAVSQDDFEYVVLGASVSQEERSRSSENTCCFGYAEDGRHLCCVYEKVDETTIVPVTAFEVDNDR
;
A
#
# COMPACT_ATOMS: atom_id res chain seq x y z
N MET A 1 3.64 -8.93 14.47
CA MET A 1 3.37 -8.47 13.11
C MET A 1 1.91 -8.06 13.12
N PRO A 2 1.54 -6.78 12.95
CA PRO A 2 0.14 -6.42 12.86
C PRO A 2 -0.45 -7.07 11.60
N GLU A 3 -1.48 -7.88 11.77
CA GLU A 3 -2.23 -8.46 10.65
C GLU A 3 -3.24 -7.41 10.19
N TYR A 4 -2.94 -6.73 9.08
CA TYR A 4 -3.91 -5.87 8.44
C TYR A 4 -4.84 -6.72 7.56
N PHE A 5 -6.14 -6.52 7.69
CA PHE A 5 -7.14 -7.12 6.82
C PHE A 5 -7.33 -6.23 5.59
N ILE A 6 -6.95 -6.73 4.43
CA ILE A 6 -6.97 -5.99 3.17
C ILE A 6 -8.18 -6.44 2.36
N ILE A 7 -9.05 -5.49 2.03
CA ILE A 7 -10.27 -5.75 1.27
C ILE A 7 -9.96 -5.71 -0.21
N TRP A 8 -9.92 -6.87 -0.84
CA TRP A 8 -9.68 -7.00 -2.28
C TRP A 8 -10.99 -7.10 -3.07
N THR A 9 -11.14 -6.22 -4.07
CA THR A 9 -12.20 -6.33 -5.09
C THR A 9 -11.58 -6.46 -6.47
N THR A 10 -12.29 -7.04 -7.42
CA THR A 10 -11.79 -7.23 -8.80
C THR A 10 -11.38 -5.91 -9.45
N GLU A 11 -12.08 -4.82 -9.16
CA GLU A 11 -11.76 -3.47 -9.64
C GLU A 11 -10.42 -2.98 -9.08
N ILE A 12 -10.16 -3.20 -7.80
CA ILE A 12 -8.89 -2.82 -7.16
C ILE A 12 -7.73 -3.64 -7.74
N ILE A 13 -7.94 -4.94 -7.95
CA ILE A 13 -6.93 -5.84 -8.52
C ILE A 13 -6.58 -5.41 -9.94
N ASP A 14 -7.59 -5.13 -10.76
CA ASP A 14 -7.40 -4.65 -12.13
C ASP A 14 -6.67 -3.29 -12.15
N HIS A 15 -7.04 -2.38 -11.24
CA HIS A 15 -6.41 -1.08 -11.12
C HIS A 15 -4.94 -1.14 -10.65
N LEU A 16 -4.61 -2.05 -9.75
CA LEU A 16 -3.22 -2.29 -9.34
C LEU A 16 -2.40 -2.94 -10.45
N ALA A 17 -2.99 -3.89 -11.18
CA ALA A 17 -2.35 -4.53 -12.31
C ALA A 17 -2.02 -3.52 -13.43
N ASP A 18 -2.85 -2.49 -13.64
CA ASP A 18 -2.59 -1.38 -14.56
C ASP A 18 -1.29 -0.62 -14.19
N ASN A 19 -0.97 -0.54 -12.90
CA ASN A 19 0.25 0.07 -12.38
C ASN A 19 1.43 -0.92 -12.21
N ALA A 20 1.29 -2.14 -12.75
CA ALA A 20 2.27 -3.23 -12.60
C ALA A 20 2.57 -3.61 -11.13
N VAL A 21 1.57 -3.48 -10.26
CA VAL A 21 1.62 -3.91 -8.86
C VAL A 21 0.68 -5.08 -8.67
N SER A 22 1.17 -6.18 -8.09
CA SER A 22 0.32 -7.32 -7.73
C SER A 22 -0.26 -7.15 -6.33
N GLN A 23 -1.32 -7.91 -6.02
CA GLN A 23 -1.83 -7.98 -4.65
C GLN A 23 -0.73 -8.39 -3.66
N ASP A 24 0.06 -9.41 -4.03
CA ASP A 24 1.15 -9.92 -3.20
C ASP A 24 2.22 -8.87 -2.92
N ASP A 25 2.65 -8.11 -3.94
CA ASP A 25 3.56 -6.96 -3.76
C ASP A 25 2.99 -5.92 -2.78
N PHE A 26 1.69 -5.64 -2.90
CA PHE A 26 1.01 -4.69 -2.01
C PHE A 26 0.95 -5.21 -0.57
N GLU A 27 0.58 -6.47 -0.37
CA GLU A 27 0.56 -7.11 0.95
C GLU A 27 1.96 -7.13 1.56
N TYR A 28 2.97 -7.48 0.77
CA TYR A 28 4.37 -7.48 1.20
C TYR A 28 4.82 -6.10 1.65
N VAL A 29 4.50 -5.06 0.88
CA VAL A 29 4.81 -3.67 1.24
C VAL A 29 4.05 -3.24 2.49
N VAL A 30 2.75 -3.49 2.59
CA VAL A 30 1.94 -3.07 3.76
C VAL A 30 2.33 -3.82 5.04
N LEU A 31 2.60 -5.12 4.95
CA LEU A 31 3.00 -5.96 6.08
C LEU A 31 4.47 -5.76 6.46
N GLY A 32 5.32 -5.46 5.48
CA GLY A 32 6.76 -5.25 5.62
C GLY A 32 7.14 -3.80 5.95
N ALA A 33 6.29 -2.83 5.60
CA ALA A 33 6.52 -1.43 5.93
C ALA A 33 6.54 -1.26 7.44
N SER A 34 7.71 -0.95 7.98
CA SER A 34 7.80 -0.48 9.35
C SER A 34 6.96 0.79 9.47
N VAL A 35 6.22 0.89 10.59
CA VAL A 35 5.37 2.01 11.02
C VAL A 35 5.98 3.41 10.73
N SER A 36 7.31 3.50 10.63
CA SER A 36 8.08 4.68 10.24
C SER A 36 7.83 5.23 8.83
N GLN A 37 7.35 4.43 7.87
CA GLN A 37 7.04 4.87 6.49
C GLN A 37 5.53 5.09 6.25
N GLU A 38 4.70 4.93 7.29
CA GLU A 38 3.31 5.37 7.25
C GLU A 38 3.28 6.90 7.37
N GLU A 39 3.31 7.62 6.25
CA GLU A 39 3.00 9.05 6.24
C GLU A 39 1.50 9.24 6.44
N ARG A 40 1.06 9.17 7.71
CA ARG A 40 -0.26 9.64 8.09
C ARG A 40 -0.31 11.15 7.94
N SER A 41 -0.79 11.60 6.79
CA SER A 41 -1.30 12.96 6.62
C SER A 41 -2.39 13.18 7.68
N ARG A 42 -2.06 13.88 8.78
CA ARG A 42 -2.95 14.12 9.94
C ARG A 42 -4.26 14.84 9.62
N SER A 43 -4.49 15.22 8.36
CA SER A 43 -5.68 15.95 7.91
C SER A 43 -6.34 15.36 6.66
N SER A 44 -5.88 14.22 6.13
CA SER A 44 -6.46 13.62 4.92
C SER A 44 -6.94 12.21 5.21
N GLU A 45 -8.18 11.90 4.79
CA GLU A 45 -8.81 10.58 4.88
C GLU A 45 -7.99 9.46 4.22
N ASN A 46 -7.04 9.79 3.34
CA ASN A 46 -6.21 8.83 2.63
C ASN A 46 -4.88 8.59 3.35
N THR A 47 -4.65 7.35 3.77
CA THR A 47 -3.36 6.88 4.28
C THR A 47 -2.53 6.35 3.11
N CYS A 48 -1.27 6.75 3.04
CA CYS A 48 -0.31 6.14 2.12
C CYS A 48 0.82 5.50 2.90
N CYS A 49 1.36 4.43 2.33
CA CYS A 49 2.48 3.70 2.85
C CYS A 49 3.52 3.54 1.74
N PHE A 50 4.76 3.85 2.07
CA PHE A 50 5.88 3.63 1.18
C PHE A 50 6.65 2.41 1.65
N GLY A 51 7.04 1.54 0.74
CA GLY A 51 7.88 0.41 1.08
C GLY A 51 8.50 -0.24 -0.15
N TYR A 52 9.37 -1.20 0.12
CA TYR A 52 10.08 -1.91 -0.93
C TYR A 52 9.37 -3.23 -1.20
N ALA A 53 9.03 -3.48 -2.47
CA ALA A 53 8.61 -4.80 -2.91
C ALA A 53 9.75 -5.81 -2.76
N GLU A 54 9.45 -7.11 -2.88
CA GLU A 54 10.47 -8.17 -2.83
C GLU A 54 11.58 -8.00 -3.87
N ASP A 55 11.25 -7.38 -5.01
CA ASP A 55 12.19 -7.08 -6.09
C ASP A 55 13.13 -5.89 -5.79
N GLY A 56 12.90 -5.16 -4.68
CA GLY A 56 13.68 -3.98 -4.29
C GLY A 56 13.17 -2.67 -4.92
N ARG A 57 12.05 -2.71 -5.64
CA ARG A 57 11.35 -1.53 -6.18
C ARG A 57 10.63 -0.78 -5.07
N HIS A 58 10.72 0.54 -5.07
CA HIS A 58 10.06 1.37 -4.07
C HIS A 58 8.64 1.69 -4.53
N LEU A 59 7.65 1.16 -3.83
CA LEU A 59 6.24 1.31 -4.15
C LEU A 59 5.58 2.25 -3.14
N CYS A 60 4.69 3.11 -3.65
CA CYS A 60 3.73 3.85 -2.85
C CYS A 60 2.38 3.15 -2.93
N CYS A 61 1.94 2.61 -1.80
CA CYS A 61 0.66 1.97 -1.62
C CYS A 61 -0.30 2.94 -0.95
N VAL A 62 -1.37 3.33 -1.65
CA VAL A 62 -2.42 4.21 -1.13
C VAL A 62 -3.60 3.34 -0.72
N TYR A 63 -4.04 3.50 0.52
CA TYR A 63 -5.19 2.80 1.06
C TYR A 63 -6.03 3.67 1.96
N GLU A 64 -7.30 3.33 2.04
CA GLU A 64 -8.21 3.88 3.01
C GLU A 64 -8.24 2.99 4.23
N LYS A 65 -8.08 3.58 5.41
CA LYS A 65 -8.14 2.85 6.67
C LYS A 65 -9.57 2.90 7.19
N VAL A 66 -10.27 1.77 7.10
CA VAL A 66 -11.67 1.65 7.56
C VAL A 66 -11.70 1.45 9.08
N ASP A 67 -10.79 0.63 9.60
CA ASP A 67 -10.66 0.33 11.03
C ASP A 67 -9.19 0.25 11.46
N GLU A 68 -8.93 0.02 12.75
CA GLU A 68 -7.57 -0.09 13.31
C GLU A 68 -6.70 -1.15 12.59
N THR A 69 -7.32 -2.23 12.13
CA THR A 69 -6.68 -3.34 11.41
C THR A 69 -7.22 -3.54 9.99
N THR A 70 -8.29 -2.85 9.56
CA THR A 70 -8.90 -3.05 8.24
C THR A 70 -8.54 -1.92 7.30
N ILE A 71 -8.02 -2.25 6.11
CA ILE A 71 -7.71 -1.28 5.06
C ILE A 71 -8.27 -1.71 3.72
N VAL A 72 -8.59 -0.72 2.88
CA VAL A 72 -9.04 -0.90 1.50
C VAL A 72 -7.98 -0.31 0.58
N PRO A 73 -7.31 -1.10 -0.26
CA PRO A 73 -6.40 -0.58 -1.27
C PRO A 73 -7.15 0.32 -2.24
N VAL A 74 -6.61 1.50 -2.50
CA VAL A 74 -7.15 2.44 -3.48
C VAL A 74 -6.34 2.37 -4.76
N THR A 75 -5.02 2.50 -4.64
CA THR A 75 -4.09 2.43 -5.77
C THR A 75 -2.68 2.19 -5.25
N ALA A 76 -1.79 1.70 -6.10
CA ALA A 76 -0.37 1.63 -5.80
C ALA A 76 0.43 1.83 -7.06
N PHE A 77 1.58 2.46 -6.93
CA PHE A 77 2.46 2.78 -8.04
C PHE A 77 3.91 2.82 -7.58
N GLU A 78 4.82 2.55 -8.50
CA GLU A 78 6.25 2.71 -8.26
C GLU A 78 6.61 4.19 -8.11
N VAL A 79 7.40 4.50 -7.09
CA VAL A 79 7.93 5.84 -6.85
C VAL A 79 9.43 5.78 -6.95
N ASP A 80 9.96 6.47 -7.95
CA ASP A 80 11.39 6.63 -8.12
C ASP A 80 11.94 7.50 -6.98
N ASN A 81 12.83 6.92 -6.18
CA ASN A 81 13.51 7.58 -5.08
C ASN A 81 14.92 8.01 -5.49
N ASP A 82 15.08 8.68 -6.62
CA ASP A 82 16.32 9.39 -6.97
C ASP A 82 16.43 10.66 -6.12
N ARG A 83 17.13 10.57 -4.98
CA ARG A 83 17.65 11.72 -4.22
C ARG A 83 19.06 11.45 -3.70
#